data_AF-A0A451AJW2-F1
#
_entry.id   AF-A0A451AJW2-F1
#
_cell.length_a   1.000
_cell.length_b   1.000
_cell.length_c   1.000
_cell.angle_alpha   90.00
_cell.angle_beta   90.00
_cell.angle_gamma   90.00
#
_symmetry.space_group_name_H-M   'P 1'
#
loop_
_entity.id
_entity.type
_entity.pdbx_description
1 polymer ?
#
loop_
_entity_poly.entity_id
_entity_poly.type
_entity_poly.pdbx_seq_one_letter_code
_entity_poly.pdbx_strand_id
1 'polypeptide(L)' 'MRPMKSAPMKCAICRNGNTDDGFATVLLEREGTTLVYKHVSAKIRDNCGEETIYISEKTVPAQGTPRLEPIATR' A
#
# COMPACT_ATOMS: atom_id res chain seq x y z
N MET A 1 -8.34 -31.73 16.07
CA MET A 1 -8.29 -30.69 15.01
C MET A 1 -7.09 -29.78 15.27
N ARG A 2 -6.13 -29.69 14.35
CA ARG A 2 -5.07 -28.65 14.42
C ARG A 2 -5.64 -27.35 13.84
N PRO A 3 -5.37 -26.18 14.42
CA PRO A 3 -5.75 -24.91 13.81
C PRO A 3 -5.02 -24.80 12.46
N MET A 4 -5.75 -24.54 11.38
CA MET A 4 -5.18 -24.19 10.09
C MET A 4 -4.43 -22.87 10.28
N LYS A 5 -3.12 -22.97 10.50
CA LYS A 5 -2.19 -21.83 10.43
C LYS A 5 -2.40 -21.22 9.04
N SER A 6 -2.96 -20.02 8.98
CA SER A 6 -3.11 -19.25 7.75
C SER A 6 -1.77 -19.25 7.04
N ALA A 7 -1.70 -19.93 5.89
CA ALA A 7 -0.50 -19.89 5.07
C ALA A 7 -0.15 -18.41 4.80
N PRO A 8 1.13 -18.00 4.86
CA PRO A 8 1.49 -16.66 4.41
C PRO A 8 0.96 -16.53 2.99
N MET A 9 0.14 -15.51 2.73
CA MET A 9 -0.49 -15.33 1.42
C MET A 9 0.61 -15.12 0.39
N LYS A 10 1.02 -16.24 -0.23
CA LYS A 10 2.06 -16.26 -1.26
C LYS A 10 1.56 -15.40 -2.40
N CYS A 11 2.50 -14.64 -2.95
CA CYS A 11 2.21 -13.77 -4.06
C CYS A 11 1.50 -14.52 -5.21
N ALA A 12 0.35 -14.02 -5.67
CA ALA A 12 -0.39 -14.68 -6.74
C ALA A 12 0.40 -14.67 -8.06
N ILE A 13 1.22 -13.63 -8.28
CA ILE A 13 2.07 -13.48 -9.46
C ILE A 13 3.36 -14.30 -9.34
N CYS A 14 4.24 -13.97 -8.40
CA CYS A 14 5.59 -14.54 -8.34
C CYS A 14 5.76 -15.72 -7.37
N ARG A 15 4.83 -15.91 -6.42
CA ARG A 15 4.84 -16.94 -5.35
C ARG A 15 6.09 -17.02 -4.46
N ASN A 16 7.08 -16.16 -4.68
CA ASN A 16 8.41 -16.23 -4.07
C ASN A 16 8.79 -14.96 -3.28
N GLY A 17 7.96 -13.91 -3.29
CA GLY A 17 8.22 -12.65 -2.57
C GLY A 17 7.72 -12.66 -1.14
N ASN A 18 8.46 -11.97 -0.26
CA ASN A 18 7.99 -11.66 1.09
C ASN A 18 7.08 -10.43 1.04
N THR A 19 6.19 -10.31 2.02
CA THR A 19 5.23 -9.21 2.12
C THR A 19 5.48 -8.39 3.36
N ASP A 20 5.66 -7.08 3.19
CA ASP A 20 5.81 -6.12 4.28
C ASP A 20 4.62 -5.16 4.33
N ASP A 21 4.33 -4.62 5.51
CA ASP A 21 3.36 -3.52 5.66
C ASP A 21 3.95 -2.22 5.15
N GLY A 22 3.18 -1.48 4.35
CA GLY A 22 3.63 -0.22 3.78
C GLY A 22 2.48 0.61 3.21
N PHE A 23 2.85 1.54 2.34
CA PHE A 23 1.93 2.45 1.68
C PHE A 23 2.17 2.47 0.17
N ALA A 24 1.08 2.52 -0.59
CA ALA A 24 1.05 2.65 -2.03
C ALA A 24 0.46 4.02 -2.44
N THR A 25 0.78 4.45 -3.66
CA THR A 25 0.05 5.54 -4.33
C THR A 25 -0.81 4.93 -5.43
N VAL A 26 -2.13 5.14 -5.33
CA VAL A 26 -3.09 4.57 -6.26
C VAL A 26 -3.58 5.66 -7.21
N LEU A 27 -3.41 5.40 -8.50
CA LEU A 27 -3.91 6.24 -9.58
C LEU A 27 -5.16 5.57 -10.15
N LEU A 28 -6.29 6.27 -10.09
CA LEU A 28 -7.54 5.82 -10.70
C LEU A 28 -7.91 6.80 -11.81
N GLU A 29 -8.11 6.30 -13.02
CA GLU A 29 -8.47 7.12 -14.18
C GLU A 29 -9.86 6.75 -14.68
N ARG A 30 -10.69 7.77 -14.92
CA ARG A 30 -12.01 7.61 -15.54
C ARG A 30 -12.40 8.88 -16.27
N GLU A 31 -12.84 8.75 -17.53
CA GLU A 31 -13.42 9.86 -18.33
C GLU A 31 -12.53 11.12 -18.35
N GLY A 32 -11.21 10.94 -18.50
CA GLY A 32 -10.24 12.04 -18.52
C GLY A 32 -9.94 12.67 -17.15
N THR A 33 -10.52 12.13 -16.06
CA THR A 33 -10.20 12.53 -14.69
C THR A 33 -9.25 11.51 -14.06
N THR A 34 -8.17 11.98 -13.46
CA THR A 34 -7.24 11.16 -12.68
C THR A 34 -7.36 11.50 -11.20
N LEU A 35 -7.73 10.51 -10.39
CA LEU A 35 -7.74 10.60 -8.93
C LEU A 35 -6.45 9.98 -8.39
N VAL A 36 -5.75 10.72 -7.53
CA VAL A 36 -4.50 10.30 -6.91
C VAL A 36 -4.72 10.09 -5.42
N TYR A 37 -4.72 8.83 -4.97
CA TYR A 37 -4.75 8.49 -3.55
C TYR A 37 -3.33 8.22 -3.07
N LYS A 38 -2.81 9.10 -2.21
CA LYS A 38 -1.49 8.95 -1.60
C LYS A 38 -1.60 8.25 -0.25
N HIS A 39 -0.56 7.55 0.15
CA HIS A 39 -0.47 6.87 1.45
C HIS A 39 -1.62 5.87 1.71
N VAL A 40 -1.96 5.08 0.69
CA VAL A 40 -2.94 4.00 0.84
C VAL A 40 -2.26 2.79 1.43
N SER A 41 -2.77 2.25 2.53
CA SER A 41 -2.14 1.11 3.18
C SER A 41 -2.20 -0.15 2.33
N ALA A 42 -1.05 -0.80 2.21
CA ALA A 42 -0.87 -1.95 1.37
C ALA A 42 0.15 -2.92 1.96
N LYS A 43 0.05 -4.18 1.55
CA LYS A 43 1.14 -5.15 1.67
C LYS A 43 2.00 -5.05 0.42
N ILE A 44 3.24 -4.63 0.59
CA ILE A 44 4.22 -4.44 -0.49
C ILE A 44 5.07 -5.70 -0.59
N ARG A 45 5.38 -6.13 -1.82
CA ARG A 45 6.30 -7.24 -2.08
C ARG A 45 7.65 -6.75 -2.59
N ASP A 46 8.70 -7.36 -2.08
CA ASP A 46 10.10 -6.98 -2.30
C ASP A 46 10.63 -7.25 -3.72
N ASN A 47 9.99 -8.14 -4.49
CA ASN A 47 10.62 -8.69 -5.70
C ASN A 47 9.80 -8.68 -6.99
N CYS A 48 8.52 -8.29 -6.97
CA CYS A 48 7.64 -8.40 -8.15
C CYS A 48 6.73 -7.20 -8.38
N GLY A 49 6.76 -6.20 -7.49
CA GLY A 49 5.94 -4.99 -7.63
C GLY A 49 4.43 -5.19 -7.44
N GLU A 50 4.00 -6.37 -6.97
CA GLU A 50 2.59 -6.61 -6.66
C GLU A 50 2.26 -6.08 -5.26
N GLU A 51 1.29 -5.18 -5.19
CA GLU A 51 0.82 -4.54 -3.98
C GLU A 51 -0.62 -4.97 -3.69
N THR A 52 -0.90 -5.39 -2.46
CA THR A 52 -2.28 -5.70 -2.06
C THR A 52 -2.81 -4.55 -1.21
N ILE A 53 -3.80 -3.83 -1.72
CA ILE A 53 -4.49 -2.75 -1.02
C ILE A 53 -5.65 -3.33 -0.20
N TYR A 54 -5.76 -2.92 1.06
CA TYR A 54 -6.84 -3.36 1.94
C TYR A 54 -7.79 -2.21 2.24
N ILE A 55 -9.09 -2.46 2.08
CA ILE A 55 -10.14 -1.57 2.52
C ILE A 55 -10.63 -2.10 3.86
N SER A 56 -10.40 -1.35 4.94
CA SER A 56 -10.87 -1.69 6.27
C SER A 56 -11.65 -0.52 6.84
N GLU A 57 -12.66 -0.81 7.68
CA GLU A 57 -13.43 0.24 8.39
C GLU A 57 -12.53 1.11 9.28
N LYS A 58 -11.36 0.60 9.65
CA LYS A 58 -10.32 1.36 10.35
C LYS A 58 -9.40 1.99 9.33
N THR A 59 -9.50 3.31 9.18
CA THR A 59 -8.43 4.09 8.59
C THR A 59 -7.22 4.00 9.50
N VAL A 60 -6.10 3.47 9.00
CA VAL A 60 -4.84 3.64 9.72
C VAL A 60 -4.46 5.12 9.61
N PRO A 61 -4.16 5.80 10.74
CA PRO A 61 -3.78 7.20 10.71
C PRO A 61 -2.55 7.35 9.81
N ALA A 62 -2.60 8.29 8.87
CA ALA A 62 -1.47 8.64 8.03
C ALA A 62 -0.26 8.90 8.95
N GLN A 63 0.70 7.99 8.95
CA GLN A 63 1.92 8.16 9.74
C GLN A 63 2.72 9.29 9.12
N GLY A 64 2.70 10.45 9.79
CA GLY A 64 3.50 11.62 9.44
C GLY A 64 3.07 12.27 8.12
N THR A 65 2.26 13.31 8.18
CA THR A 65 2.35 14.33 7.14
C THR A 65 3.79 14.86 7.15
N PRO A 66 4.52 14.86 6.02
CA PRO A 66 5.76 15.61 5.97
C PRO A 66 5.38 17.06 6.27
N ARG A 67 5.91 17.61 7.37
CA ARG A 67 5.83 19.04 7.62
C ARG A 67 6.56 19.70 6.46
N LEU A 68 5.82 20.21 5.48
CA LEU A 68 6.37 21.05 4.43
C LEU A 68 6.86 22.32 5.12
N GLU A 69 8.12 22.32 5.54
CA GLU A 69 8.83 23.55 5.89
C GLU A 69 8.77 24.44 4.64
N PRO A 70 8.39 25.73 4.76
CA PRO A 70 8.39 26.62 3.60
C PRO A 70 9.78 26.61 2.98
N ILE A 71 9.87 26.31 1.68
CA ILE A 71 11.10 26.54 0.93
C ILE A 71 11.37 28.04 1.05
N ALA A 72 12.41 28.41 1.80
CA ALA A 72 12.84 29.79 1.91
C ALA A 72 13.23 30.28 0.51
N THR A 73 12.35 31.05 -0.13
CA THR A 73 12.68 31.78 -1.34
C THR A 73 13.78 32.77 -0.98
N ARG A 74 14.98 32.54 -1.51
CA ARG A 74 15.99 33.59 -1.64
C ARG A 74 15.66 34.45 -2.84
#